data_AF-A0A7S2AE57-F1
#
_entry.id   AF-A0A7S2AE57-F1
#
_cell.length_a   1.000
_cell.length_b   1.000
_cell.length_c   1.000
_cell.angle_alpha   90.00
_cell.angle_beta   90.00
_cell.angle_gamma   90.00
#
_symmetry.space_group_name_H-M   'P 1'
#
loop_
_entity.id
_entity.type
_entity.pdbx_description
1 polymer ?
#
loop_
_entity_poly.entity_id
_entity_poly.type
_entity_poly.pdbx_seq_one_letter_code
_entity_poly.pdbx_strand_id
1 'polypeptide(L)'
;VNEASPATISRNGMVFFEPHLMGIDPLVERGFLGRMPEQFEEDEIKEVKGMTEWVLKPALTFLREHCQEVSPTQDQNLVQSFLTIFFTHLKDALQLEPYKK
;
A
#
# COMPACT_ATOMS: atom_id res chain seq x y z
N VAL A 1 17.55 -15.57 3.50
CA VAL A 1 17.73 -17.03 3.25
C VAL A 1 19.16 -17.36 2.78
N ASN A 2 20.13 -16.47 2.97
CA ASN A 2 21.48 -16.68 2.44
C ASN A 2 22.39 -17.51 3.37
N GLU A 3 21.81 -18.25 4.32
CA GLU A 3 22.55 -19.05 5.33
C GLU A 3 21.85 -20.37 5.67
N ALA A 4 21.07 -20.95 4.75
CA ALA A 4 20.51 -22.29 4.94
C ALA A 4 20.83 -23.16 3.71
N SER A 5 21.45 -24.32 3.96
CA SER A 5 21.81 -25.27 2.91
C SER A 5 20.54 -25.77 2.19
N PRO A 6 20.54 -25.94 0.85
CA PRO A 6 19.35 -26.22 0.05
C PRO A 6 18.54 -27.46 0.50
N ALA A 7 19.19 -28.40 1.20
CA ALA A 7 18.59 -29.64 1.68
C ALA A 7 17.62 -29.47 2.88
N THR A 8 17.69 -28.37 3.64
CA THR A 8 16.89 -28.19 4.87
C THR A 8 15.49 -27.64 4.61
N ILE A 9 15.29 -27.02 3.45
CA ILE A 9 14.07 -26.24 3.14
C ILE A 9 13.01 -27.12 2.43
N SER A 10 13.42 -28.27 1.89
CA SER A 10 12.54 -29.16 1.11
C SER A 10 11.49 -29.91 1.95
N ARG A 11 11.73 -30.14 3.25
CA ARG A 11 10.87 -31.01 4.08
C ARG A 11 9.75 -30.31 4.84
N ASN A 12 9.83 -28.99 5.03
CA ASN A 12 8.88 -28.25 5.88
C ASN A 12 7.94 -27.32 5.10
N GLY A 13 7.90 -27.41 3.76
CA GLY A 13 7.00 -26.57 2.95
C GLY A 13 7.23 -25.08 3.21
N MET A 14 8.43 -24.58 2.94
CA MET A 14 8.69 -23.15 3.11
C MET A 14 7.98 -22.38 2.01
N VAL A 15 6.93 -21.65 2.37
CA VAL A 15 6.31 -20.67 1.48
C VAL A 15 7.25 -19.46 1.44
N PHE A 16 8.00 -19.35 0.35
CA PHE A 16 8.76 -18.15 0.06
C PHE A 16 7.78 -17.05 -0.28
N PHE A 17 7.54 -16.16 0.68
CA PHE A 17 6.80 -14.94 0.44
C PHE A 17 7.78 -13.89 -0.05
N GLU A 18 7.71 -13.57 -1.34
CA GLU A 18 8.45 -12.46 -1.93
C GLU A 18 7.58 -11.20 -1.85
N PRO A 19 7.85 -10.27 -0.90
CA PRO A 19 7.00 -9.10 -0.72
C PRO A 19 6.94 -8.25 -1.99
N HIS A 20 8.03 -8.21 -2.77
CA HIS A 20 8.10 -7.46 -4.03
C HIS A 20 7.14 -7.99 -5.12
N LEU A 21 6.72 -9.26 -5.06
CA LEU A 21 5.72 -9.80 -5.99
C LEU A 21 4.29 -9.37 -5.65
N MET A 22 4.01 -8.98 -4.40
CA MET A 22 2.68 -8.51 -4.01
C MET A 22 2.36 -7.10 -4.49
N GLY A 23 3.34 -6.35 -5.01
CA GLY A 23 3.13 -5.00 -5.52
C GLY A 23 2.53 -4.04 -4.49
N ILE A 24 1.99 -2.92 -4.98
CA ILE A 24 1.26 -1.91 -4.18
C ILE A 24 -0.26 -2.06 -4.33
N ASP A 25 -0.71 -2.78 -5.36
CA ASP A 25 -2.10 -2.97 -5.72
C ASP A 25 -2.97 -3.51 -4.57
N PRO A 26 -2.59 -4.56 -3.81
CA PRO A 26 -3.43 -5.04 -2.71
C PRO A 26 -3.55 -4.04 -1.55
N LEU A 27 -2.57 -3.15 -1.38
CA LEU A 27 -2.62 -2.07 -0.38
C LEU A 27 -3.66 -1.02 -0.78
N VAL A 28 -3.75 -0.69 -2.07
CA VAL A 28 -4.77 0.22 -2.60
C VAL A 28 -6.14 -0.45 -2.53
N GLU A 29 -6.28 -1.66 -3.07
CA GLU A 29 -7.59 -2.31 -3.22
C GLU A 29 -8.20 -2.74 -1.88
N ARG A 30 -7.49 -3.54 -1.08
CA ARG A 30 -8.02 -4.02 0.20
C ARG A 30 -7.68 -3.09 1.35
N GLY A 31 -6.47 -2.53 1.33
CA GLY A 31 -5.96 -1.69 2.41
C GLY A 31 -6.55 -0.28 2.42
N PHE A 32 -7.00 0.28 1.30
CA PHE A 32 -7.53 1.64 1.24
C PHE A 32 -8.99 1.66 0.81
N LEU A 33 -9.31 1.14 -0.38
CA LEU A 33 -10.68 1.14 -0.89
C LEU A 33 -11.62 0.28 -0.02
N GLY A 34 -11.14 -0.86 0.46
CA GLY A 34 -11.89 -1.71 1.40
C GLY A 34 -12.17 -1.07 2.78
N ARG A 35 -11.52 0.04 3.12
CA ARG A 35 -11.79 0.82 4.35
C ARG A 35 -12.62 2.07 4.08
N MET A 36 -13.01 2.33 2.83
CA MET A 36 -13.86 3.47 2.51
C MET A 36 -15.25 3.25 3.12
N PRO A 37 -15.83 4.27 3.77
CA PRO A 37 -17.19 4.20 4.31
C PRO A 37 -18.23 3.90 3.24
N GLU A 38 -19.33 3.24 3.63
CA GLU A 38 -20.44 2.91 2.73
C GLU A 38 -21.20 4.15 2.21
N GLN A 39 -20.97 5.33 2.80
CA GLN A 39 -21.56 6.58 2.32
C GLN A 39 -21.01 7.05 0.97
N PHE A 40 -19.89 6.51 0.51
CA PHE A 40 -19.33 6.84 -0.79
C PHE A 40 -20.02 6.06 -1.90
N GLU A 41 -20.42 6.77 -2.95
CA GLU A 41 -20.95 6.15 -4.16
C GLU A 41 -19.84 5.43 -4.93
N GLU A 42 -20.23 4.41 -5.71
CA GLU A 42 -19.27 3.59 -6.46
C GLU A 42 -18.39 4.42 -7.41
N ASP A 43 -18.96 5.47 -7.98
CA ASP A 43 -18.24 6.37 -8.89
C ASP A 43 -17.23 7.27 -8.16
N GLU A 44 -17.53 7.69 -6.92
CA GLU A 44 -16.60 8.44 -6.08
C GLU A 44 -15.41 7.55 -5.67
N ILE A 45 -15.68 6.29 -5.31
CA ILE A 45 -14.64 5.32 -4.98
C ILE A 45 -13.72 5.07 -6.20
N LYS A 46 -14.29 4.98 -7.41
CA LYS A 46 -13.52 4.85 -8.66
C LYS A 46 -12.65 6.07 -8.93
N GLU A 47 -13.17 7.27 -8.71
CA GLU A 47 -12.41 8.50 -8.91
C GLU A 47 -11.23 8.59 -7.92
N VAL A 48 -11.47 8.31 -6.64
CA VAL A 48 -10.43 8.28 -5.61
C VAL A 48 -9.38 7.20 -5.91
N LYS A 49 -9.79 6.01 -6.39
CA LYS A 49 -8.86 4.96 -6.86
C LYS A 49 -7.99 5.48 -7.99
N GLY A 50 -8.60 6.07 -9.02
CA GLY A 50 -7.89 6.60 -10.19
C GLY A 50 -6.87 7.67 -9.82
N MET A 51 -7.24 8.61 -8.95
CA MET A 51 -6.32 9.64 -8.44
C MET A 51 -5.16 9.03 -7.67
N THR A 52 -5.43 8.06 -6.80
CA THR A 52 -4.43 7.39 -5.97
C THR A 52 -3.40 6.65 -6.85
N GLU A 53 -3.87 5.86 -7.82
CA GLU A 53 -2.99 5.12 -8.74
C GLU A 53 -2.19 6.06 -9.65
N TRP A 54 -2.81 7.15 -10.10
CA TRP A 54 -2.15 8.15 -10.93
C TRP A 54 -1.02 8.87 -10.20
N VAL A 55 -1.14 9.14 -8.89
CA VAL A 55 -0.10 9.79 -8.10
C VAL A 55 0.99 8.81 -7.65
N LEU A 56 0.61 7.61 -7.19
CA LEU A 56 1.54 6.69 -6.54
C LEU A 56 2.69 6.24 -7.45
N LYS A 57 2.40 5.87 -8.69
CA LYS A 57 3.41 5.39 -9.66
C LYS A 57 4.48 6.46 -9.95
N PRO A 58 4.14 7.67 -10.43
CA PRO A 58 5.15 8.70 -10.70
C PRO A 58 5.85 9.18 -9.43
N ALA A 59 5.17 9.22 -8.28
CA ALA A 59 5.81 9.61 -7.02
C ALA A 59 6.89 8.60 -6.60
N LEU A 60 6.62 7.30 -6.70
CA LEU A 60 7.60 6.25 -6.42
C LEU A 60 8.76 6.29 -7.44
N THR A 61 8.47 6.42 -8.74
CA THR A 61 9.52 6.56 -9.76
C THR A 61 10.40 7.77 -9.49
N PHE A 62 9.81 8.93 -9.20
CA PHE A 62 10.53 10.15 -8.87
C PHE A 62 11.42 9.96 -7.63
N LEU A 63 10.89 9.36 -6.57
CA LEU A 63 11.65 9.07 -5.35
C LEU A 63 12.86 8.18 -5.65
N ARG A 64 12.68 7.12 -6.45
CA ARG A 64 13.75 6.15 -6.75
C ARG A 64 14.82 6.71 -7.69
N GLU A 65 14.45 7.62 -8.59
CA GLU A 65 15.36 8.18 -9.59
C GLU A 65 16.04 9.49 -9.14
N HIS A 66 15.35 10.30 -8.34
CA HIS A 66 15.76 11.69 -8.07
C HIS A 66 16.04 11.99 -6.60
N CYS A 67 15.66 11.12 -5.66
CA CYS A 67 15.87 11.35 -4.23
C CYS A 67 16.94 10.43 -3.65
N GLN A 68 17.80 10.99 -2.78
CA GLN A 68 18.73 10.19 -1.98
C GLN A 68 18.08 9.85 -0.64
N GLU A 69 17.84 8.57 -0.40
CA GLU A 69 17.29 8.09 0.86
C GLU A 69 18.39 7.85 1.90
N VAL A 70 18.18 8.34 3.12
CA VAL A 70 19.12 8.14 4.25
C VAL A 70 19.15 6.67 4.69
N SER A 71 18.06 5.94 4.47
CA SER A 71 17.91 4.51 4.78
C SER A 71 17.09 3.85 3.67
N PRO A 72 17.38 2.60 3.29
CA PRO A 72 16.56 1.88 2.31
C PRO A 72 15.11 1.79 2.81
N THR A 73 14.17 2.19 1.97
CA THR A 73 12.73 2.01 2.22
C THR A 73 12.15 0.96 1.28
N GLN A 74 11.00 0.41 1.67
CA GLN A 74 10.21 -0.46 0.80
C GLN A 74 9.01 0.32 0.26
N ASP A 75 8.73 0.19 -1.03
CA ASP A 75 7.62 0.89 -1.70
C ASP A 75 6.29 0.66 -0.97
N GLN A 76 6.05 -0.56 -0.49
CA GLN A 76 4.86 -0.92 0.28
C GLN A 76 4.69 -0.08 1.55
N ASN A 77 5.79 0.18 2.27
CA ASN A 77 5.74 0.99 3.48
C ASN A 77 5.43 2.45 3.15
N LEU A 78 6.03 2.98 2.09
CA LEU A 78 5.77 4.34 1.61
C LEU A 78 4.32 4.52 1.18
N VAL A 79 3.80 3.59 0.37
CA VAL A 79 2.41 3.58 -0.08
C VAL A 79 1.47 3.45 1.11
N GLN A 80 1.73 2.54 2.06
CA GLN A 80 0.90 2.39 3.25
C GLN A 80 0.86 3.68 4.09
N SER A 81 2.00 4.35 4.27
CA SER A 81 2.06 5.64 4.97
C SER A 81 1.28 6.72 4.24
N PHE A 82 1.46 6.84 2.92
CA PHE A 82 0.70 7.77 2.09
C PHE A 82 -0.81 7.54 2.20
N LEU A 83 -1.27 6.30 1.99
CA LEU A 83 -2.68 5.94 2.04
C LEU A 83 -3.30 6.22 3.42
N THR A 84 -2.53 6.03 4.49
CA THR A 84 -2.98 6.31 5.87
C THR A 84 -3.19 7.81 6.09
N ILE A 85 -2.24 8.64 5.64
CA ILE A 85 -2.33 10.09 5.73
C ILE A 85 -3.49 10.60 4.87
N PHE A 86 -3.57 10.13 3.62
CA PHE A 86 -4.62 10.52 2.69
C PHE A 86 -6.02 10.18 3.21
N PHE A 87 -6.21 8.96 3.73
CA PHE A 87 -7.47 8.54 4.33
C PHE A 87 -7.84 9.37 5.57
N THR A 88 -6.86 9.78 6.38
CA THR A 88 -7.10 10.63 7.55
C THR A 88 -7.63 12.00 7.10
N HIS A 89 -6.99 12.62 6.10
CA HIS A 89 -7.47 13.88 5.55
C HIS A 89 -8.83 13.78 4.87
N LEU A 90 -9.10 12.67 4.16
CA LEU A 90 -10.42 12.42 3.56
C LEU A 90 -11.51 12.33 4.63
N LYS A 91 -11.24 11.66 5.76
CA LYS A 91 -12.16 11.59 6.89
C LYS A 91 -12.47 12.95 7.48
N ASP A 92 -11.44 13.76 7.70
CA ASP A 92 -11.59 15.10 8.26
C ASP A 92 -12.40 16.00 7.31
N ALA A 93 -12.12 15.94 6.00
CA ALA A 93 -12.82 16.72 4.98
C ALA A 93 -14.32 16.37 4.90
N LEU A 94 -14.67 15.12 5.14
CA LEU A 94 -16.04 14.62 5.05
C LEU A 94 -16.76 14.58 6.40
N GLN A 95 -16.12 15.05 7.48
CA GLN A 95 -16.66 15.04 8.85
C GLN A 95 -17.24 13.67 9.26
N LEU A 96 -16.65 12.60 8.73
CA LEU A 96 -17.13 11.24 8.98
C LEU A 96 -16.92 10.91 10.45
N GLU A 97 -17.98 10.46 11.14
CA GLU A 97 -17.89 10.08 12.55
C GLU A 97 -16.80 9.01 12.79
N PRO A 98 -16.14 9.01 13.97
CA PRO A 98 -15.06 8.07 14.24
C PRO A 98 -15.54 6.61 14.11
N TYR A 99 -14.80 5.84 13.31
CA TYR A 99 -15.01 4.41 13.07
C TYR A 99 -15.19 3.64 14.39
N LYS A 100 -16.38 3.10 14.64
CA LYS A 100 -16.63 2.17 15.75
C LYS A 100 -15.88 0.86 15.47
N LYS A 101 -14.91 0.58 16.32
CA LYS A 101 -14.11 -0.64 16.31
C LYS A 101 -14.88 -1.82 16.85
#